data_AF-A0A654ZY22-F1
#
_entry.id   AF-A0A654ZY22-F1
#
_cell.length_a   1.000
_cell.length_b   1.000
_cell.length_c   1.000
_cell.angle_alpha   90.00
_cell.angle_beta   90.00
_cell.angle_gamma   90.00
#
_symmetry.space_group_name_H-M   'P 1'
#
loop_
_entity.id
_entity.type
_entity.pdbx_description
1 polymer ?
#
loop_
_entity_poly.entity_id
_entity_poly.type
_entity_poly.pdbx_seq_one_letter_code
_entity_poly.pdbx_strand_id
1 'polypeptide(L)'
;MAAPVAGEIAAVVSARLAGEVTDMRLTHALRATLPPGATTGDARAELAGIVTDLYSRLARHRIALKLVDRCAPELPDLAEVWFGTGRNAQVDAVQAYLVHRERAGLLILPGPAPMVARTIVELCALWAVHLHFDPSPEPWSIVQPGVIDDDAIAATLAEFVVRATTASSD
;
A
#
# COMPACT_ATOMS: atom_id res chain seq x y z
N MET A 1 4.59 -22.23 -27.11
CA MET A 1 5.29 -21.15 -26.39
C MET A 1 6.34 -21.83 -25.50
N ALA A 2 7.60 -21.39 -25.54
CA ALA A 2 8.65 -21.95 -24.68
C ALA A 2 8.44 -21.51 -23.23
N ALA A 3 8.89 -22.31 -22.26
CA ALA A 3 8.90 -21.90 -20.86
C ALA A 3 9.87 -20.71 -20.67
N PRO A 4 9.55 -19.73 -19.80
CA PRO A 4 10.45 -18.63 -19.49
C PRO A 4 11.80 -19.14 -18.98
N VAL A 5 12.87 -18.41 -19.29
CA VAL A 5 14.19 -18.73 -18.72
C VAL A 5 14.23 -18.33 -17.24
N ALA A 6 15.13 -18.95 -16.47
CA ALA A 6 15.33 -18.60 -15.06
C ALA A 6 15.58 -17.09 -14.90
N GLY A 7 14.97 -16.46 -13.89
CA GLY A 7 15.06 -15.03 -13.64
C GLY A 7 14.24 -14.11 -14.56
N GLU A 8 13.69 -14.59 -15.69
CA GLU A 8 12.97 -13.74 -16.66
C GLU A 8 11.72 -13.10 -16.04
N ILE A 9 10.93 -13.89 -15.31
CA ILE A 9 9.72 -13.42 -14.62
C ILE A 9 10.09 -12.40 -13.53
N ALA A 10 11.14 -12.68 -12.76
CA ALA A 10 11.61 -11.78 -11.69
C ALA A 10 12.06 -10.43 -12.25
N ALA A 11 12.75 -10.42 -13.40
CA ALA A 11 13.16 -9.19 -14.08
C ALA A 11 11.97 -8.36 -14.57
N VAL A 12 10.95 -9.00 -15.17
CA VAL A 12 9.71 -8.33 -15.59
C VAL A 12 8.97 -7.72 -14.40
N VAL A 13 8.85 -8.47 -13.30
CA VAL A 13 8.18 -8.01 -12.08
C VAL A 13 8.97 -6.86 -11.45
N SER A 14 10.29 -6.95 -11.38
CA SER A 14 11.17 -5.90 -10.86
C SER A 14 11.03 -4.60 -11.67
N ALA A 15 11.09 -4.67 -13.00
CA ALA A 15 10.93 -3.50 -13.85
C ALA A 15 9.56 -2.83 -13.68
N ARG A 16 8.49 -3.63 -13.57
CA ARG A 16 7.13 -3.11 -13.34
C ARG A 16 6.98 -2.48 -11.96
N LEU A 17 7.52 -3.11 -10.92
CA LEU A 17 7.54 -2.54 -9.56
C LEU A 17 8.29 -1.21 -9.52
N ALA A 18 9.47 -1.13 -10.13
CA ALA A 18 10.28 0.09 -10.18
C ALA A 18 9.54 1.25 -10.86
N GLY A 19 8.83 0.97 -11.96
CA GLY A 19 7.98 1.95 -12.64
C GLY A 19 6.85 2.48 -11.76
N GLU A 20 6.15 1.58 -11.05
CA GLU A 20 5.07 2.01 -10.14
C GLU A 20 5.61 2.84 -8.96
N VAL A 21 6.69 2.40 -8.32
CA VAL A 21 7.27 3.03 -7.11
C VAL A 21 7.72 4.46 -7.37
N THR A 22 8.27 4.74 -8.56
CA THR A 22 8.83 6.06 -8.90
C THR A 22 7.77 7.17 -8.80
N ASP A 23 6.54 6.87 -9.22
CA ASP A 23 5.45 7.84 -9.30
C ASP A 23 4.52 7.82 -8.07
N MET A 24 4.82 7.00 -7.06
CA MET A 24 3.98 6.90 -5.87
C MET A 24 3.99 8.21 -5.09
N ARG A 25 2.82 8.60 -4.59
CA ARG A 25 2.70 9.75 -3.69
C ARG A 25 3.59 9.61 -2.46
N LEU A 26 3.74 8.40 -1.94
CA LEU A 26 4.65 8.09 -0.84
C LEU A 26 6.10 8.45 -1.19
N THR A 27 6.57 8.07 -2.38
CA THR A 27 7.93 8.37 -2.86
C THR A 27 8.13 9.88 -2.97
N HIS A 28 7.14 10.61 -3.49
CA HIS A 28 7.20 12.08 -3.53
C HIS A 28 7.23 12.70 -2.13
N ALA A 29 6.37 12.24 -1.22
CA ALA A 29 6.27 12.75 0.15
C ALA A 29 7.56 12.51 0.97
N LEU A 30 8.26 11.40 0.73
CA LEU A 30 9.55 11.09 1.36
C LEU A 30 10.71 11.94 0.80
N ARG A 31 10.62 12.38 -0.46
CA ARG A 31 11.63 13.24 -1.10
C ARG A 31 11.38 14.72 -0.85
N ALA A 32 10.14 15.11 -0.61
CA ALA A 32 9.76 16.50 -0.34
C ALA A 32 10.23 16.93 1.05
N THR A 33 10.75 18.16 1.14
CA THR A 33 10.98 18.81 2.43
C THR A 33 9.65 19.33 2.98
N LEU A 34 9.42 19.17 4.29
CA LEU A 34 8.26 19.76 4.94
C LEU A 34 8.29 21.28 4.78
N PRO A 35 7.22 21.91 4.25
CA PRO A 35 7.19 23.35 4.10
C PRO A 35 7.17 24.03 5.47
N PRO A 36 7.79 25.23 5.61
CA PRO A 36 7.68 26.03 6.83
C PRO A 36 6.21 26.30 7.16
N GLY A 37 5.79 25.99 8.38
CA GLY A 37 4.40 26.17 8.81
C GLY A 37 3.43 25.08 8.37
N ALA A 38 3.92 23.92 7.91
CA ALA A 38 3.09 22.74 7.65
C ALA A 38 2.19 22.44 8.87
N THR A 39 0.91 22.22 8.60
CA THR A 39 -0.10 21.98 9.63
C THR A 39 -0.42 20.49 9.77
N THR A 40 -1.06 20.13 10.88
CA THR A 40 -1.63 18.78 11.04
C THR A 40 -2.68 18.48 9.97
N GLY A 41 -3.42 19.50 9.51
CA GLY A 41 -4.38 19.36 8.40
C GLY A 41 -3.70 18.97 7.09
N ASP A 42 -2.55 19.57 6.77
CA ASP A 42 -1.78 19.24 5.57
C ASP A 42 -1.26 17.80 5.61
N ALA A 43 -0.72 17.37 6.76
CA ALA A 43 -0.23 16.00 6.93
C ALA A 43 -1.34 14.95 6.86
N ARG A 44 -2.54 15.26 7.37
CA ARG A 44 -3.73 14.39 7.23
C ARG A 44 -4.12 14.24 5.76
N ALA A 45 -4.17 15.34 5.02
CA ALA A 45 -4.50 15.33 3.59
C ALA A 45 -3.44 14.56 2.77
N GLU A 46 -2.15 14.76 3.08
CA GLU A 46 -1.04 14.02 2.48
C GLU A 46 -1.16 12.51 2.74
N LEU A 47 -1.38 12.11 4.01
CA LEU A 47 -1.55 10.70 4.38
C LEU A 47 -2.77 10.06 3.72
N ALA A 48 -3.92 10.74 3.69
CA ALA A 48 -5.10 10.26 2.96
C ALA A 48 -4.79 10.05 1.47
N GLY A 49 -4.06 11.00 0.87
CA GLY A 49 -3.62 10.93 -0.52
C GLY A 49 -2.68 9.76 -0.80
N ILE A 50 -1.78 9.44 0.14
CA ILE A 50 -0.86 8.29 0.06
C ILE A 50 -1.63 6.96 0.16
N VAL A 51 -2.54 6.83 1.12
CA VAL A 51 -3.34 5.60 1.30
C VAL A 51 -4.22 5.35 0.06
N THR A 52 -4.86 6.39 -0.46
CA THR A 52 -5.69 6.32 -1.67
C THR A 52 -4.87 5.91 -2.90
N ASP A 53 -3.68 6.49 -3.08
CA ASP A 53 -2.77 6.16 -4.19
C ASP A 53 -2.26 4.71 -4.08
N LEU A 54 -1.86 4.28 -2.88
CA LEU A 54 -1.44 2.90 -2.62
C LEU A 54 -2.55 1.91 -2.99
N TYR A 55 -3.77 2.13 -2.48
CA TYR A 55 -4.92 1.30 -2.80
C TYR A 55 -5.16 1.25 -4.32
N SER A 56 -5.22 2.41 -4.98
CA SER A 56 -5.52 2.51 -6.41
C SER A 56 -4.51 1.76 -7.29
N ARG A 57 -3.23 1.80 -6.90
CA ARG A 57 -2.16 1.07 -7.60
C ARG A 57 -2.28 -0.43 -7.40
N LEU A 58 -2.57 -0.88 -6.18
CA LEU A 58 -2.81 -2.30 -5.88
C LEU A 58 -4.04 -2.81 -6.65
N ALA A 59 -5.13 -2.04 -6.64
CA ALA A 59 -6.38 -2.36 -7.33
C ALA A 59 -6.16 -2.54 -8.85
N ARG A 60 -5.44 -1.59 -9.48
CA ARG A 60 -5.10 -1.63 -10.91
C ARG A 60 -4.33 -2.89 -11.31
N HIS A 61 -3.50 -3.41 -10.41
CA HIS A 61 -2.64 -4.56 -10.67
C HIS A 61 -3.07 -5.85 -9.95
N ARG A 62 -4.30 -5.90 -9.41
CA ARG A 62 -4.74 -6.97 -8.48
C ARG A 62 -4.51 -8.39 -8.98
N ILE A 63 -4.74 -8.65 -10.27
CA ILE A 63 -4.53 -9.97 -10.88
C ILE A 63 -3.05 -10.32 -10.90
N ALA A 64 -2.20 -9.40 -11.36
CA ALA A 64 -0.76 -9.62 -11.43
C ALA A 64 -0.17 -9.80 -10.03
N LEU A 65 -0.59 -8.99 -9.06
CA LEU A 65 -0.14 -9.09 -7.67
C LEU A 65 -0.56 -10.42 -7.04
N LYS A 66 -1.80 -10.87 -7.26
CA LYS A 66 -2.24 -12.18 -6.75
C LYS A 66 -1.48 -13.33 -7.38
N LEU A 67 -1.23 -13.27 -8.69
CA LEU A 67 -0.45 -14.28 -9.39
C LEU A 67 0.99 -14.35 -8.84
N VAL A 68 1.67 -13.21 -8.73
CA VAL A 68 3.03 -13.14 -8.17
C VAL A 68 3.05 -13.68 -6.75
N ASP A 69 2.10 -13.27 -5.89
CA ASP A 69 2.01 -13.72 -4.50
C ASP A 69 1.85 -15.24 -4.37
N ARG A 70 1.09 -15.88 -5.29
CA ARG A 70 0.91 -17.33 -5.32
C ARG A 70 2.11 -18.09 -5.88
N CYS A 71 2.83 -17.51 -6.83
CA CYS A 71 3.97 -18.15 -7.48
C CYS A 71 5.30 -17.94 -6.73
N ALA A 72 5.45 -16.83 -6.01
CA ALA A 72 6.69 -16.45 -5.34
C ALA A 72 7.27 -17.56 -4.43
N PRO A 73 6.48 -18.29 -3.60
CA PRO A 73 7.04 -19.35 -2.75
C PRO A 73 7.70 -20.51 -3.51
N GLU A 74 7.35 -20.71 -4.79
CA GLU A 74 7.88 -21.80 -5.63
C GLU A 74 9.02 -21.35 -6.55
N LEU A 75 9.27 -20.04 -6.64
CA LEU A 75 10.25 -19.43 -7.55
C LEU A 75 11.18 -18.51 -6.76
N PRO A 76 12.39 -18.97 -6.36
CA PRO A 76 13.28 -18.21 -5.47
C PRO A 76 13.60 -16.78 -5.93
N ASP A 77 13.94 -16.60 -7.20
CA ASP A 77 14.24 -15.26 -7.77
C ASP A 77 13.02 -14.32 -7.67
N LEU A 78 11.81 -14.87 -7.85
CA LEU A 78 10.58 -14.11 -7.73
C LEU A 78 10.26 -13.80 -6.27
N ALA A 79 10.54 -14.72 -5.33
CA ALA A 79 10.37 -14.51 -3.90
C ALA A 79 11.24 -13.34 -3.40
N GLU A 80 12.49 -13.27 -3.83
CA GLU A 80 13.41 -12.19 -3.45
C GLU A 80 12.87 -10.82 -3.90
N VAL A 81 12.44 -10.72 -5.16
CA VAL A 81 11.85 -9.48 -5.69
C VAL A 81 10.55 -9.15 -4.97
N TRP A 82 9.63 -10.12 -4.85
CA TRP A 82 8.28 -9.88 -4.34
C TRP A 82 8.28 -9.52 -2.85
N PHE A 83 8.92 -10.33 -2.00
CA PHE A 83 8.91 -10.11 -0.56
C PHE A 83 9.92 -9.04 -0.16
N GLY A 84 11.08 -8.96 -0.79
CA GLY A 84 12.10 -7.95 -0.51
C GLY A 84 11.73 -6.59 -1.09
N THR A 85 11.99 -6.42 -2.39
CA THR A 85 11.86 -5.11 -3.07
C THR A 85 10.42 -4.64 -3.28
N GLY A 86 9.45 -5.56 -3.27
CA GLY A 86 8.04 -5.23 -3.34
C GLY A 86 7.47 -4.92 -1.95
N ARG A 87 7.02 -5.97 -1.24
CA ARG A 87 6.20 -5.82 -0.04
C ARG A 87 6.95 -5.21 1.15
N ASN A 88 8.14 -5.70 1.49
CA ASN A 88 8.86 -5.20 2.67
C ASN A 88 9.33 -3.76 2.47
N ALA A 89 9.90 -3.45 1.29
CA ALA A 89 10.28 -2.08 0.96
C ALA A 89 9.11 -1.08 1.04
N GLN A 90 7.91 -1.50 0.62
CA GLN A 90 6.71 -0.66 0.73
C GLN A 90 6.31 -0.41 2.19
N VAL A 91 6.38 -1.43 3.06
CA VAL A 91 6.12 -1.27 4.50
C VAL A 91 7.14 -0.34 5.14
N ASP A 92 8.43 -0.53 4.81
CA ASP A 92 9.52 0.30 5.34
C ASP A 92 9.37 1.77 4.91
N ALA A 93 8.97 2.03 3.66
CA ALA A 93 8.72 3.37 3.17
C ALA A 93 7.54 4.06 3.90
N VAL A 94 6.44 3.33 4.13
CA VAL A 94 5.31 3.85 4.92
C VAL A 94 5.76 4.14 6.35
N GLN A 95 6.53 3.24 6.97
CA GLN A 95 7.07 3.45 8.31
C GLN A 95 7.96 4.69 8.37
N ALA A 96 8.86 4.87 7.41
CA ALA A 96 9.75 6.03 7.34
C ALA A 96 8.96 7.34 7.25
N TYR A 97 7.92 7.36 6.42
CA TYR A 97 7.01 8.51 6.31
C TYR A 97 6.32 8.82 7.64
N LEU A 98 5.70 7.81 8.27
CA LEU A 98 4.97 7.97 9.53
C LEU A 98 5.87 8.50 10.65
N VAL A 99 7.06 7.91 10.81
CA VAL A 99 8.03 8.34 11.82
C VAL A 99 8.50 9.78 11.56
N HIS A 100 8.73 10.14 10.30
CA HIS A 100 9.16 11.47 9.97
C HIS A 100 8.08 12.52 10.29
N ARG A 101 6.81 12.25 9.97
CA ARG A 101 5.70 13.17 10.26
C ARG A 101 5.35 13.22 11.75
N GLU A 102 5.45 12.10 12.48
CA GLU A 102 5.29 12.06 13.94
C GLU A 102 6.36 12.89 14.65
N ARG A 103 7.64 12.75 14.27
CA ARG A 103 8.74 13.55 14.84
C ARG A 103 8.59 15.05 14.58
N ALA A 104 7.92 15.43 13.50
CA ALA A 104 7.59 16.82 13.19
C ALA A 104 6.36 17.33 13.96
N GLY A 105 5.72 16.50 14.80
CA GLY A 105 4.50 16.84 15.54
C GLY A 105 3.25 16.94 14.66
N LEU A 106 3.28 16.39 13.45
CA LEU A 106 2.20 16.52 12.46
C LEU A 106 1.20 15.36 12.51
N LEU A 107 1.65 14.18 12.97
CA LEU A 107 0.83 12.98 13.18
C LEU A 107 1.06 12.44 14.59
N ILE A 108 0.09 11.69 15.11
CA ILE A 108 0.22 10.92 16.35
C ILE A 108 -0.10 9.47 16.01
N LEU A 109 0.83 8.55 16.20
CA LEU A 109 0.58 7.15 15.83
C LEU A 109 -0.23 6.43 16.92
N PRO A 110 -1.21 5.58 16.55
CA PRO A 110 -2.02 4.82 17.51
C PRO A 110 -1.27 3.66 18.16
N GLY A 111 -0.01 3.44 17.77
CA GLY A 111 0.82 2.35 18.25
C GLY A 111 2.21 2.38 17.59
N PRO A 112 3.02 1.32 17.77
CA PRO A 112 4.36 1.26 17.21
C PRO A 112 4.37 1.45 15.70
N ALA A 113 5.21 2.36 15.20
CA ALA A 113 5.27 2.70 13.77
C ALA A 113 5.37 1.49 12.81
N PRO A 114 6.16 0.43 13.09
CA PRO A 114 6.21 -0.76 12.23
C PRO A 114 4.87 -1.48 12.13
N MET A 115 4.12 -1.57 13.23
CA MET A 115 2.80 -2.19 13.27
C MET A 115 1.77 -1.35 12.51
N VAL A 116 1.81 -0.02 12.67
CA VAL A 116 0.92 0.90 11.95
C VAL A 116 1.19 0.84 10.44
N ALA A 117 2.45 0.91 10.03
CA ALA A 117 2.83 0.83 8.62
C ALA A 117 2.42 -0.50 7.97
N ARG A 118 2.69 -1.62 8.64
CA ARG A 118 2.24 -2.94 8.19
C ARG A 118 0.73 -2.99 8.06
N THR A 119 -0.01 -2.52 9.07
CA THR A 119 -1.47 -2.50 9.06
C THR A 119 -2.03 -1.72 7.85
N ILE A 120 -1.47 -0.55 7.54
CA ILE A 120 -1.90 0.25 6.38
C ILE A 120 -1.73 -0.54 5.08
N VAL A 121 -0.54 -1.12 4.87
CA VAL A 121 -0.24 -1.88 3.64
C VAL A 121 -1.11 -3.12 3.54
N GLU A 122 -1.27 -3.88 4.63
CA GLU A 122 -2.08 -5.10 4.64
C GLU A 122 -3.58 -4.82 4.45
N LEU A 123 -4.11 -3.74 5.03
CA LEU A 123 -5.50 -3.34 4.78
C LEU A 123 -5.70 -2.98 3.31
N CYS A 124 -4.80 -2.20 2.70
CA CYS A 124 -4.90 -1.90 1.28
C CYS A 124 -4.81 -3.17 0.43
N ALA A 125 -3.87 -4.08 0.73
CA ALA A 125 -3.73 -5.35 -0.01
C ALA A 125 -4.93 -6.28 0.16
N LEU A 126 -5.50 -6.35 1.36
CA LEU A 126 -6.70 -7.14 1.66
C LEU A 126 -7.85 -6.72 0.74
N TRP A 127 -8.18 -5.43 0.76
CA TRP A 127 -9.34 -4.91 0.03
C TRP A 127 -9.09 -4.75 -1.47
N ALA A 128 -7.91 -4.31 -1.89
CA ALA A 128 -7.62 -4.07 -3.31
C ALA A 128 -7.31 -5.35 -4.09
N VAL A 129 -6.85 -6.40 -3.40
CA VAL A 129 -6.35 -7.63 -4.01
C VAL A 129 -7.03 -8.86 -3.42
N HIS A 130 -6.81 -9.16 -2.13
CA HIS A 130 -7.08 -10.50 -1.61
C HIS A 130 -8.56 -10.90 -1.62
N LEU A 131 -9.47 -9.98 -1.27
CA LEU A 131 -10.91 -10.25 -1.25
C LEU A 131 -11.49 -10.61 -2.63
N HIS A 132 -10.92 -10.07 -3.72
CA HIS A 132 -11.33 -10.44 -5.08
C HIS A 132 -11.01 -11.90 -5.46
N PHE A 133 -10.22 -12.59 -4.63
CA PHE A 133 -9.85 -14.00 -4.82
C PHE A 133 -10.21 -14.84 -3.58
N ASP A 134 -11.17 -14.37 -2.79
CA ASP A 134 -11.73 -15.13 -1.68
C ASP A 134 -12.49 -16.36 -2.24
N PRO A 135 -12.12 -17.60 -1.86
CA PRO A 135 -12.84 -18.79 -2.31
C PRO A 135 -14.27 -18.91 -1.75
N SER A 136 -14.62 -18.12 -0.73
CA SER A 136 -15.94 -18.13 -0.10
C SER A 136 -16.44 -16.69 0.14
N PRO A 137 -16.73 -15.93 -0.92
CA PRO A 137 -17.13 -14.54 -0.78
C PRO A 137 -18.47 -14.44 -0.07
N GLU A 138 -18.50 -13.69 1.03
CA GLU A 138 -19.77 -13.26 1.63
C GLU A 138 -20.57 -12.41 0.62
N PRO A 139 -21.92 -12.44 0.63
CA PRO A 139 -22.73 -11.67 -0.33
C PRO A 139 -22.47 -10.15 -0.32
N TRP A 140 -22.02 -9.61 0.81
CA TRP A 140 -21.62 -8.21 0.99
C TRP A 140 -20.13 -7.95 0.72
N SER A 141 -19.32 -9.00 0.66
CA SER A 141 -17.89 -8.98 0.38
C SER A 141 -17.66 -8.94 -1.14
N ILE A 142 -17.81 -7.75 -1.72
CA ILE A 142 -17.07 -7.18 -2.88
C ILE A 142 -16.52 -8.10 -3.99
N VAL A 143 -17.27 -9.12 -4.41
CA VAL A 143 -16.99 -9.82 -5.68
C VAL A 143 -18.16 -9.70 -6.66
N GLN A 144 -19.19 -8.92 -6.31
CA GLN A 144 -20.22 -8.50 -7.26
C GLN A 144 -19.83 -7.12 -7.86
N PRO A 145 -19.59 -7.02 -9.17
CA PRO A 145 -19.39 -5.73 -9.83
C PRO A 145 -20.55 -4.78 -9.50
N GLY A 146 -20.24 -3.61 -8.92
CA GLY A 146 -21.21 -2.52 -8.72
C GLY A 146 -21.85 -2.38 -7.34
N VAL A 147 -21.42 -3.13 -6.31
CA VAL A 147 -21.96 -2.96 -4.93
C VAL A 147 -21.18 -1.93 -4.10
N ILE A 148 -19.85 -1.99 -4.12
CA ILE A 148 -18.96 -0.99 -3.52
C ILE A 148 -17.87 -0.72 -4.55
N ASP A 149 -17.65 0.55 -4.92
CA ASP A 149 -16.58 0.92 -5.84
C ASP A 149 -15.23 1.07 -5.14
N ASP A 150 -14.16 0.94 -5.94
CA ASP A 150 -12.77 1.03 -5.48
C ASP A 150 -12.47 2.39 -4.83
N ASP A 151 -13.11 3.47 -5.29
CA ASP A 151 -12.90 4.84 -4.78
C ASP A 151 -13.47 5.00 -3.35
N ALA A 152 -14.64 4.43 -3.08
CA ALA A 152 -15.29 4.41 -1.78
C ALA A 152 -14.48 3.60 -0.76
N ILE A 153 -13.90 2.48 -1.18
CA ILE A 153 -13.01 1.68 -0.34
C ILE A 153 -11.74 2.46 -0.03
N ALA A 154 -11.10 3.04 -1.05
CA ALA A 154 -9.88 3.83 -0.88
C ALA A 154 -10.11 5.00 0.09
N ALA A 155 -11.20 5.75 -0.09
CA ALA A 155 -11.58 6.85 0.78
C ALA A 155 -11.87 6.39 2.22
N THR A 156 -12.55 5.24 2.39
CA THR A 156 -12.84 4.68 3.70
C THR A 156 -11.57 4.27 4.44
N LEU A 157 -10.63 3.60 3.76
CA LEU A 157 -9.34 3.22 4.35
C LEU A 157 -8.50 4.45 4.70
N ALA A 158 -8.46 5.44 3.81
CA ALA A 158 -7.78 6.71 4.06
C ALA A 158 -8.34 7.43 5.30
N GLU A 159 -9.66 7.53 5.41
CA GLU A 159 -10.32 8.16 6.56
C GLU A 159 -10.07 7.39 7.87
N PHE A 160 -10.12 6.05 7.82
CA PHE A 160 -9.80 5.21 8.98
C PHE A 160 -8.38 5.47 9.49
N VAL A 161 -7.40 5.48 8.58
CA VAL A 161 -5.99 5.73 8.90
C VAL A 161 -5.78 7.15 9.41
N VAL A 162 -6.39 8.15 8.76
CA VAL A 162 -6.30 9.55 9.20
C VAL A 162 -6.87 9.72 10.59
N ARG A 163 -8.07 9.22 10.88
CA ARG A 163 -8.66 9.31 12.23
C ARG A 163 -7.78 8.65 13.28
N ALA A 164 -7.27 7.46 12.98
CA ALA A 164 -6.40 6.72 13.87
C ALA A 164 -5.05 7.40 14.13
N THR A 165 -4.62 8.32 13.25
CA THR A 165 -3.32 9.02 13.37
C THR A 165 -3.44 10.44 13.91
N THR A 166 -4.55 10.73 14.59
CA THR A 166 -4.86 12.05 15.13
C THR A 166 -5.12 11.98 16.63
N ALA A 167 -4.84 13.07 17.35
CA ALA A 167 -5.19 13.17 18.76
C ALA A 167 -6.69 12.93 18.93
N SER A 168 -7.08 12.01 19.82
CA SER A 168 -8.46 11.98 20.30
C SER A 168 -8.78 13.34 20.90
N SER A 169 -9.90 13.92 20.46
CA SER A 169 -10.54 14.99 21.22
C SER A 169 -11.19 14.29 22.42
N ASP A 170 -10.58 14.41 23.60
CA ASP A 170 -11.22 14.04 24.86
C ASP A 170 -12.49 14.87 25.09
#